data_AF-A0A444VNW0-F1
#
_entry.id   AF-A0A444VNW0-F1
#
_cell.length_a   1.000
_cell.length_b   1.000
_cell.length_c   1.000
_cell.angle_alpha   90.00
_cell.angle_beta   90.00
_cell.angle_gamma   90.00
#
_symmetry.space_group_name_H-M   'P 1'
#
loop_
_entity.id
_entity.type
_entity.pdbx_description
1 polymer ?
#
loop_
_entity_poly.entity_id
_entity_poly.type
_entity_poly.pdbx_seq_one_letter_code
_entity_poly.pdbx_strand_id
1 'polypeptide(L)'
;MSKEVYNWLVKEGDLVIFKSGDHLHVSLNNCNEGKCLLTKMDTIEIIGVFTKIAQEIWESEGYIKKPYLKNLFTERQGNYSWDIDGTELAIGPAKESEEIQIAYDGNNELNIEINYAVEMIQIMQFLIKDKGN
;
A
#
# COMPACT_ATOMS: atom_id res chain seq x y z
N MET A 1 -16.76 12.69 13.23
CA MET A 1 -15.90 11.63 13.83
C MET A 1 -14.45 12.01 13.58
N SER A 2 -13.57 11.79 14.55
CA SER A 2 -12.12 12.01 14.38
C SER A 2 -11.59 11.01 13.36
N LYS A 3 -10.81 11.52 12.41
CA LYS A 3 -10.11 10.72 11.42
C LYS A 3 -9.00 9.94 12.12
N GLU A 4 -9.09 8.62 12.15
CA GLU A 4 -8.00 7.77 12.64
C GLU A 4 -6.87 7.82 11.60
N VAL A 5 -5.70 8.26 12.05
CA VAL A 5 -4.51 8.43 11.21
C VAL A 5 -3.42 7.54 11.77
N TYR A 6 -2.87 6.70 10.91
CA TYR A 6 -1.77 5.80 11.23
C TYR A 6 -0.49 6.34 10.63
N ASN A 7 0.59 6.29 11.38
CA ASN A 7 1.89 6.78 10.96
C ASN A 7 2.98 5.80 11.38
N TRP A 8 3.86 5.45 10.45
CA TRP A 8 5.05 4.66 10.69
C TRP A 8 6.27 5.44 10.28
N LEU A 9 7.23 5.56 11.21
CA LEU A 9 8.60 5.89 10.87
C LEU A 9 9.28 4.60 10.42
N VAL A 10 9.56 4.49 9.13
CA VAL A 10 10.15 3.31 8.51
C VAL A 10 11.60 3.61 8.10
N LYS A 11 12.30 2.60 7.61
CA LYS A 11 13.63 2.85 7.07
C LYS A 11 13.50 3.65 5.78
N GLU A 12 14.33 4.68 5.65
CA GLU A 12 14.34 5.60 4.52
C GLU A 12 13.13 6.53 4.39
N GLY A 13 12.21 6.63 5.36
CA GLY A 13 11.17 7.68 5.37
C GLY A 13 9.99 7.40 6.31
N ASP A 14 8.83 7.99 6.00
CA ASP A 14 7.61 7.89 6.80
C ASP A 14 6.43 7.47 5.92
N LEU A 15 5.55 6.62 6.47
CA LEU A 15 4.32 6.18 5.82
C LEU A 15 3.11 6.63 6.64
N VAL A 16 2.22 7.41 6.03
CA VAL A 16 0.97 7.86 6.64
C VAL A 16 -0.21 7.22 5.93
N ILE A 17 -1.12 6.60 6.69
CA ILE A 17 -2.30 5.90 6.14
C ILE A 17 -3.55 6.33 6.89
N PHE A 18 -4.64 6.59 6.17
CA PHE A 18 -5.94 6.88 6.76
C PHE A 18 -7.08 6.63 5.77
N LYS A 19 -8.32 6.52 6.27
CA LYS A 19 -9.52 6.54 5.45
C LYS A 19 -9.86 7.96 4.99
N SER A 20 -10.08 8.15 3.69
CA SER A 20 -10.43 9.43 3.04
C SER A 20 -11.67 9.26 2.18
N GLY A 21 -12.85 9.45 2.78
CA GLY A 21 -14.11 9.08 2.13
C GLY A 21 -14.13 7.59 1.79
N ASP A 22 -14.30 7.28 0.52
CA ASP A 22 -14.31 5.90 -0.03
C ASP A 22 -12.93 5.42 -0.51
N HIS A 23 -11.87 6.09 -0.10
CA HIS A 23 -10.49 5.74 -0.47
C HIS A 23 -9.64 5.44 0.76
N LEU A 24 -8.68 4.56 0.57
CA LEU A 24 -7.54 4.43 1.45
C LEU A 24 -6.48 5.44 1.01
N HIS A 25 -6.18 6.42 1.84
CA HIS A 25 -5.13 7.38 1.53
C HIS A 25 -3.78 6.87 2.03
N VAL A 26 -2.74 7.03 1.21
CA VAL A 26 -1.35 6.72 1.54
C VAL A 26 -0.49 7.93 1.24
N SER A 27 0.35 8.33 2.18
CA SER A 27 1.41 9.33 1.96
C SER A 27 2.77 8.72 2.25
N LEU A 28 3.69 8.84 1.31
CA LEU A 28 5.09 8.40 1.39
C LEU A 28 5.97 9.64 1.58
N ASN A 29 6.25 9.99 2.84
CA ASN A 29 6.92 11.24 3.19
C ASN A 29 8.39 11.00 3.50
N ASN A 30 9.24 11.96 3.16
CA ASN A 30 10.69 11.91 3.41
C ASN A 30 11.37 10.61 2.92
N CYS A 31 10.72 9.91 1.97
CA CYS A 31 11.25 8.69 1.38
C CYS A 31 12.50 9.02 0.55
N ASN A 32 13.64 8.45 0.92
CA ASN A 32 14.90 8.66 0.20
C ASN A 32 14.75 8.17 -1.24
N GLU A 33 15.02 9.02 -2.24
CA GLU A 33 14.85 8.69 -3.67
C GLU A 33 13.44 8.16 -4.03
N GLY A 34 12.39 8.57 -3.30
CA GLY A 34 11.01 8.13 -3.59
C GLY A 34 10.69 6.70 -3.15
N LYS A 35 11.50 6.10 -2.28
CA LYS A 35 11.29 4.75 -1.74
C LYS A 35 11.39 4.72 -0.22
N CYS A 36 10.56 3.88 0.38
CA CYS A 36 10.55 3.59 1.80
C CYS A 36 10.69 2.08 2.00
N LEU A 37 11.43 1.68 3.03
CA LEU A 37 11.76 0.28 3.32
C LEU A 37 11.02 -0.20 4.55
N LEU A 38 10.19 -1.23 4.35
CA LEU A 38 9.34 -1.84 5.36
C LEU A 38 10.02 -3.10 5.87
N THR A 39 10.24 -3.17 7.18
CA THR A 39 10.58 -4.44 7.81
C THR A 39 9.40 -5.42 7.70
N LYS A 40 9.65 -6.69 8.02
CA LYS A 40 8.57 -7.68 8.11
C LYS A 40 7.48 -7.26 9.08
N MET A 41 7.84 -6.65 10.22
CA MET A 41 6.88 -6.17 11.21
C MET A 41 6.07 -4.99 10.69
N ASP A 42 6.73 -3.99 10.10
CA ASP A 42 6.03 -2.84 9.48
C ASP A 42 5.02 -3.34 8.44
N THR A 43 5.44 -4.29 7.59
CA THR A 43 4.57 -4.85 6.55
C THR A 43 3.35 -5.55 7.14
N ILE A 44 3.52 -6.33 8.21
CA ILE A 44 2.40 -7.02 8.89
C ILE A 44 1.41 -6.00 9.46
N GLU A 45 1.90 -4.94 10.10
CA GLU A 45 1.06 -3.89 10.68
C GLU A 45 0.31 -3.10 9.60
N ILE A 46 1.01 -2.73 8.53
CA ILE A 46 0.44 -2.02 7.37
C ILE A 46 -0.65 -2.87 6.70
N ILE A 47 -0.43 -4.18 6.51
CA ILE A 47 -1.47 -5.11 6.02
C ILE A 47 -2.70 -5.06 6.92
N GLY A 48 -2.52 -5.07 8.24
CA GLY A 48 -3.61 -4.98 9.22
C GLY A 48 -4.43 -3.70 9.05
N VAL A 49 -3.76 -2.56 8.93
CA VAL A 49 -4.41 -1.25 8.74
C VAL A 49 -5.08 -1.13 7.37
N PHE A 50 -4.42 -1.58 6.31
CA PHE A 50 -5.02 -1.64 4.97
C PHE A 50 -6.30 -2.48 4.97
N THR A 51 -6.25 -3.66 5.60
CA THR A 51 -7.42 -4.55 5.70
C THR A 51 -8.55 -3.89 6.47
N LYS A 52 -8.24 -3.28 7.63
CA LYS A 52 -9.24 -2.57 8.45
C LYS A 52 -9.93 -1.47 7.64
N ILE A 53 -9.16 -0.56 7.05
CA ILE A 53 -9.71 0.58 6.29
C ILE A 53 -10.49 0.09 5.06
N ALA A 54 -9.97 -0.90 4.34
CA ALA A 54 -10.65 -1.47 3.18
C ALA A 54 -12.01 -2.08 3.57
N GLN A 55 -12.07 -2.80 4.70
CA GLN A 55 -13.31 -3.34 5.24
C GLN A 55 -14.30 -2.23 5.62
N GLU A 56 -13.85 -1.19 6.33
CA GLU A 56 -14.69 -0.05 6.70
C GLU A 56 -15.27 0.71 5.52
N ILE A 57 -14.57 0.77 4.38
CA ILE A 57 -15.08 1.36 3.15
C ILE A 57 -16.07 0.39 2.48
N TRP A 58 -15.70 -0.89 2.36
CA TRP A 58 -16.52 -1.90 1.71
C TRP A 58 -17.90 -2.11 2.36
N GLU A 59 -17.97 -1.96 3.69
CA GLU A 59 -19.18 -2.11 4.49
C GLU A 59 -19.99 -0.80 4.61
N SER A 60 -19.49 0.31 4.06
CA SER A 60 -20.20 1.59 4.11
C SER A 60 -21.49 1.54 3.28
N GLU A 61 -22.60 2.00 3.86
CA GLU A 61 -23.94 1.99 3.21
C GLU A 61 -23.99 2.77 1.88
N GLY A 62 -23.11 3.77 1.70
CA GLY A 62 -23.04 4.59 0.49
C GLY A 62 -22.04 4.12 -0.57
N TYR A 63 -21.21 3.13 -0.26
CA TYR A 63 -20.13 2.72 -1.14
C TYR A 63 -20.63 1.87 -2.32
N ILE A 64 -20.33 2.33 -3.54
CA ILE A 64 -20.66 1.61 -4.77
C ILE A 64 -19.54 0.61 -5.07
N LYS A 65 -19.81 -0.67 -4.80
CA LYS A 65 -18.86 -1.78 -5.03
C LYS A 65 -18.56 -1.93 -6.51
N LYS A 66 -17.31 -1.70 -6.89
CA LYS A 66 -16.83 -1.92 -8.26
C LYS A 66 -16.44 -3.40 -8.45
N PRO A 67 -16.88 -4.05 -9.53
CA PRO A 67 -16.48 -5.43 -9.81
C PRO A 67 -14.97 -5.50 -10.05
N TYR A 68 -14.33 -6.53 -9.50
CA TYR A 68 -12.94 -6.86 -9.82
C TYR A 68 -12.91 -7.72 -11.09
N LEU A 69 -12.41 -7.16 -12.19
CA LEU A 69 -12.49 -7.80 -13.51
C LEU A 69 -11.18 -8.42 -13.99
N LYS A 70 -10.05 -7.85 -13.56
CA LYS A 70 -8.69 -8.26 -13.91
C LYS A 70 -7.72 -7.64 -12.92
N ASN A 71 -6.49 -8.14 -12.94
CA ASN A 71 -5.40 -7.53 -12.18
C ASN A 71 -5.19 -6.07 -12.63
N LEU A 72 -5.02 -5.19 -11.66
CA LEU A 72 -4.79 -3.75 -11.84
C LEU A 72 -3.30 -3.40 -11.78
N PHE A 73 -2.46 -4.31 -11.26
CA PHE A 73 -1.01 -4.17 -11.28
C PHE A 73 -0.36 -4.75 -12.55
N THR A 74 0.85 -4.25 -12.83
CA THR A 74 1.85 -4.92 -13.68
C THR A 74 2.94 -5.53 -12.82
N GLU A 75 3.29 -6.79 -13.06
CA GLU A 75 4.41 -7.47 -12.40
C GLU A 75 5.64 -7.50 -13.30
N ARG A 76 6.81 -7.18 -12.73
CA ARG A 76 8.12 -7.35 -13.36
C ARG A 76 9.17 -7.73 -12.33
N GLN A 77 9.74 -8.92 -12.45
CA GLN A 77 10.87 -9.39 -11.64
C GLN A 77 10.59 -9.30 -10.12
N GLY A 78 9.37 -9.65 -9.71
CA GLY A 78 8.93 -9.60 -8.31
C GLY A 78 8.54 -8.21 -7.81
N ASN A 79 8.56 -7.18 -8.66
CA ASN A 79 7.99 -5.87 -8.34
C ASN A 79 6.60 -5.75 -8.96
N TYR A 80 5.66 -5.24 -8.18
CA TYR A 80 4.26 -5.07 -8.53
C TYR A 80 3.95 -3.58 -8.55
N SER A 81 3.44 -3.07 -9.67
CA SER A 81 3.28 -1.64 -9.92
C SER A 81 1.85 -1.29 -10.33
N TRP A 82 1.35 -0.16 -9.84
CA TRP A 82 0.03 0.39 -10.17
C TRP A 82 0.20 1.82 -10.66
N ASP A 83 -0.53 2.20 -11.71
CA ASP A 83 -0.74 3.61 -12.05
C ASP A 83 -2.01 4.09 -11.33
N ILE A 84 -1.83 5.06 -10.43
CA ILE A 84 -2.87 5.69 -9.63
C ILE A 84 -2.81 7.19 -9.90
N ASP A 85 -3.76 7.68 -10.68
CA ASP A 85 -3.87 9.08 -11.09
C ASP A 85 -2.56 9.68 -11.67
N GLY A 86 -1.82 8.88 -12.46
CA GLY A 86 -0.57 9.28 -13.09
C GLY A 86 0.66 9.19 -12.17
N THR A 87 0.50 8.62 -10.97
CA THR A 87 1.61 8.23 -10.11
C THR A 87 1.80 6.72 -10.20
N GLU A 88 3.03 6.28 -10.46
CA GLU A 88 3.37 4.87 -10.32
C GLU A 88 3.63 4.58 -8.85
N LEU A 89 2.88 3.65 -8.24
CA LEU A 89 3.21 3.07 -6.94
C LEU A 89 3.72 1.65 -7.16
N ALA A 90 4.86 1.30 -6.57
CA ALA A 90 5.45 -0.03 -6.69
C ALA A 90 5.72 -0.66 -5.32
N ILE A 91 5.44 -1.96 -5.19
CA ILE A 91 5.74 -2.78 -4.01
C ILE A 91 6.54 -4.00 -4.46
N GLY A 92 7.63 -4.31 -3.77
CA GLY A 92 8.47 -5.46 -4.10
C GLY A 92 9.59 -5.71 -3.11
N PRO A 93 10.48 -6.69 -3.35
CA PRO A 93 11.65 -6.91 -2.52
C PRO A 93 12.65 -5.75 -2.68
N ALA A 94 13.28 -5.33 -1.58
CA ALA A 94 14.44 -4.44 -1.66
C ALA A 94 15.62 -5.16 -2.34
N LYS A 95 16.44 -4.41 -3.10
CA LYS A 95 17.58 -5.00 -3.86
C LYS A 95 18.72 -5.45 -2.97
N GLU A 96 19.03 -4.67 -1.95
CA GLU A 96 20.24 -4.81 -1.14
C GLU A 96 19.96 -5.35 0.27
N SER A 97 18.71 -5.73 0.57
CA SER A 97 18.30 -6.02 1.93
C SER A 97 17.02 -6.87 2.01
N GLU A 98 16.68 -7.33 3.21
CA GLU A 98 15.55 -8.25 3.43
C GLU A 98 14.19 -7.56 3.61
N GLU A 99 14.16 -6.24 3.58
CA GLU A 99 12.96 -5.41 3.62
C GLU A 99 12.12 -5.54 2.33
N ILE A 100 10.85 -5.14 2.45
CA ILE A 100 9.98 -4.86 1.32
C ILE A 100 10.09 -3.37 1.02
N GLN A 101 10.28 -3.01 -0.24
CA GLN A 101 10.22 -1.62 -0.68
C GLN A 101 8.79 -1.26 -1.06
N ILE A 102 8.38 -0.05 -0.67
CA ILE A 102 7.28 0.68 -1.28
C ILE A 102 7.85 1.95 -1.91
N ALA A 103 7.65 2.11 -3.21
CA ALA A 103 8.22 3.19 -3.99
C ALA A 103 7.12 3.93 -4.77
N TYR A 104 7.37 5.20 -5.06
CA TYR A 104 6.50 5.99 -5.91
C TYR A 104 7.32 6.79 -6.94
N ASP A 105 6.74 7.01 -8.11
CA ASP A 105 7.19 7.98 -9.10
C ASP A 105 6.00 8.88 -9.48
N GLY A 106 6.09 10.17 -9.12
CA GLY A 106 4.99 11.13 -9.22
C GLY A 106 4.60 11.73 -7.87
N ASN A 107 3.29 11.74 -7.57
CA ASN A 107 2.76 12.31 -6.33
C ASN A 107 2.99 11.34 -5.16
N ASN A 108 3.52 11.84 -4.05
CA ASN A 108 3.76 11.04 -2.87
C ASN A 108 2.50 10.80 -2.01
N GLU A 109 1.39 11.46 -2.35
CA GLU A 109 0.07 11.28 -1.74
C GLU A 109 -0.89 10.61 -2.73
N LEU A 110 -1.47 9.48 -2.33
CA LEU A 110 -2.29 8.62 -3.18
C LEU A 110 -3.64 8.34 -2.53
N ASN A 111 -4.72 8.43 -3.31
CA ASN A 111 -6.04 7.95 -2.92
C ASN A 111 -6.29 6.60 -3.59
N ILE A 112 -6.16 5.53 -2.83
CA ILE A 112 -6.20 4.15 -3.32
C ILE A 112 -7.64 3.64 -3.27
N GLU A 113 -8.17 3.23 -4.42
CA GLU A 113 -9.46 2.54 -4.49
C GLU A 113 -9.37 1.12 -3.90
N ILE A 114 -10.51 0.58 -3.44
CA ILE A 114 -10.54 -0.69 -2.72
C ILE A 114 -9.96 -1.87 -3.51
N ASN A 115 -10.20 -1.94 -4.82
CA ASN A 115 -9.66 -3.03 -5.61
C ASN A 115 -8.12 -3.01 -5.64
N TYR A 116 -7.51 -1.83 -5.68
CA TYR A 116 -6.06 -1.66 -5.60
C TYR A 116 -5.55 -2.02 -4.20
N ALA A 117 -6.23 -1.54 -3.15
CA ALA A 117 -5.87 -1.85 -1.77
C ALA A 117 -5.90 -3.37 -1.49
N VAL A 118 -6.89 -4.09 -2.02
CA VAL A 118 -6.99 -5.55 -1.90
C VAL A 118 -5.82 -6.25 -2.58
N GLU A 119 -5.43 -5.84 -3.79
CA GLU A 119 -4.26 -6.40 -4.46
C GLU A 119 -2.97 -6.12 -3.66
N MET A 120 -2.78 -4.89 -3.19
CA MET A 120 -1.62 -4.53 -2.38
C MET A 120 -1.53 -5.36 -1.10
N ILE A 121 -2.65 -5.58 -0.40
CA ILE A 121 -2.72 -6.49 0.76
C ILE A 121 -2.24 -7.89 0.38
N GLN A 122 -2.78 -8.46 -0.71
CA GLN A 122 -2.44 -9.81 -1.14
C GLN A 122 -0.97 -9.94 -1.54
N ILE A 123 -0.43 -8.95 -2.26
CA ILE A 123 0.97 -8.90 -2.66
C ILE A 123 1.89 -8.77 -1.45
N MET A 124 1.61 -7.86 -0.53
CA MET A 124 2.39 -7.72 0.70
C MET A 124 2.36 -9.02 1.53
N GLN A 125 1.19 -9.67 1.65
CA GLN A 125 1.06 -10.98 2.30
C GLN A 125 1.85 -12.10 1.61
N PHE A 126 1.90 -12.09 0.28
CA PHE A 126 2.70 -13.02 -0.50
C PHE A 126 4.20 -12.81 -0.24
N LEU A 127 4.67 -11.57 -0.34
CA LEU A 127 6.08 -11.22 -0.17
C LEU A 127 6.62 -11.55 1.24
N ILE A 128 5.83 -11.39 2.30
CA ILE A 128 6.27 -11.76 3.66
C ILE A 128 6.27 -13.26 3.94
N LYS A 129 5.50 -14.05 3.17
CA LYS A 129 5.44 -15.51 3.28
C LYS A 129 6.62 -16.18 2.59
N ASP A 130 7.02 -15.68 1.41
CA ASP A 130 8.15 -16.22 0.66
C ASP A 130 9.49 -16.06 1.40
N LYS A 131 9.63 -15.00 2.22
CA LYS A 131 10.80 -14.79 3.09
C LYS A 131 10.80 -15.62 4.38
N GLY A 132 9.89 -16.59 4.51
CA GLY A 132 9.69 -17.41 5.71
C GLY A 132 10.16 -18.86 5.61
N ASN A 133 10.81 -19.26 4.52
CA ASN A 133 11.35 -20.62 4.30
C ASN A 133 12.88 -20.64 4.30
#